data_AF-A0A7S1QTR5-F1
#
_entry.id   AF-A0A7S1QTR5-F1
#
_cell.length_a   1.000
_cell.length_b   1.000
_cell.length_c   1.000
_cell.angle_alpha   90.00
_cell.angle_beta   90.00
_cell.angle_gamma   90.00
#
_symmetry.space_group_name_H-M   'P 1'
#
loop_
_entity.id
_entity.type
_entity.pdbx_description
1 polymer ?
#
loop_
_entity_poly.entity_id
_entity_poly.type
_entity_poly.pdbx_seq_one_letter_code
_entity_poly.pdbx_strand_id
1 'polypeptide(L)'
;AGHFGSRPLWKSAPARCHSQPSTIIVEAMKACTAALLILAAFAGEAAAACRGQDRFDVLMCDSHMCSDCVLNWCMESCQKVQADFPDCRCASWPDARVTYSGGEFKGKGKYGDVGDYSKSADGTAF
;
A
#
# COMPACT_ATOMS: atom_id res chain seq x y z
N ALA A 1 42.35 -81.28 30.59
CA ALA A 1 41.23 -81.62 29.68
C ALA A 1 39.99 -80.84 30.09
N GLY A 2 39.27 -80.24 29.14
CA GLY A 2 37.89 -79.77 29.31
C GLY A 2 37.67 -78.31 29.73
N HIS A 3 37.68 -77.39 28.76
CA HIS A 3 36.90 -76.14 28.80
C HIS A 3 35.53 -76.44 28.17
N PHE A 4 34.41 -76.14 28.84
CA PHE A 4 33.08 -75.88 28.23
C PHE A 4 32.23 -75.14 29.27
N GLY A 5 32.02 -73.83 29.11
CA GLY A 5 30.71 -73.26 28.75
C GLY A 5 29.83 -73.02 30.01
N SER A 6 29.54 -71.79 30.43
CA SER A 6 28.46 -70.99 29.84
C SER A 6 28.54 -69.54 30.35
N ARG A 7 28.70 -68.56 29.46
CA ARG A 7 28.64 -67.14 29.82
C ARG A 7 27.19 -66.63 29.68
N PRO A 8 26.68 -65.82 30.63
CA PRO A 8 25.28 -65.38 30.65
C PRO A 8 24.95 -64.36 29.54
N LEU A 9 23.72 -64.51 29.02
CA LEU A 9 23.04 -63.72 27.98
C LEU A 9 22.70 -62.28 28.41
N TRP A 10 23.68 -61.47 28.80
CA TRP A 10 23.43 -60.05 29.15
C TRP A 10 24.39 -59.05 28.49
N LYS A 11 25.15 -59.48 27.47
CA LYS A 11 25.90 -58.53 26.64
C LYS A 11 24.95 -57.82 25.67
N SER A 12 24.15 -56.92 26.22
CA SER A 12 23.42 -55.91 25.48
C SER A 12 24.44 -54.95 24.87
N ALA A 13 24.71 -55.10 23.57
CA ALA A 13 25.39 -54.06 22.82
C ALA A 13 24.52 -52.79 22.82
N PRO A 14 25.07 -51.58 22.97
CA PRO A 14 24.31 -50.38 22.66
C PRO A 14 24.00 -50.39 21.17
N ALA A 15 22.72 -50.30 20.81
CA ALA A 15 22.31 -50.00 19.45
C ALA A 15 22.95 -48.64 19.07
N ARG A 16 23.96 -48.68 18.21
CA ARG A 16 24.36 -47.50 17.45
C ARG A 16 23.24 -47.23 16.46
N CYS A 17 22.30 -46.37 16.84
CA CYS A 17 21.49 -45.66 15.87
C CYS A 17 22.45 -44.75 15.08
N HIS A 18 22.89 -45.22 13.91
CA HIS A 18 23.44 -44.33 12.90
C HIS A 18 22.30 -43.42 12.44
N SER A 19 22.17 -42.24 13.05
CA SER A 19 21.35 -41.16 12.50
C SER A 19 22.03 -40.68 11.23
N GLN A 20 21.63 -41.24 10.09
CA GLN A 20 21.96 -40.67 8.79
C GLN A 20 21.28 -39.29 8.71
N PRO A 21 22.00 -38.17 8.51
CA PRO A 21 21.35 -36.90 8.23
C PRO A 21 20.75 -37.00 6.83
N SER A 22 19.42 -37.09 6.77
CA SER A 22 18.67 -37.18 5.53
C SER A 22 18.93 -35.93 4.67
N THR A 23 19.66 -36.09 3.57
CA THR A 23 20.02 -35.01 2.63
C THR A 23 18.79 -34.31 2.03
N ILE A 24 17.64 -34.99 2.02
CA ILE A 24 16.33 -34.47 1.58
C ILE A 24 15.90 -33.23 2.37
N ILE A 25 16.26 -33.13 3.65
CA ILE A 25 15.84 -32.02 4.52
C ILE A 25 16.65 -30.74 4.18
N VAL A 26 17.90 -30.90 3.73
CA VAL A 26 18.84 -29.78 3.47
C VAL A 26 18.53 -29.08 2.14
N GLU A 27 18.15 -29.85 1.11
CA GLU A 27 17.75 -29.33 -0.21
C GLU A 27 16.43 -28.54 -0.11
N ALA A 28 15.46 -29.06 0.67
CA ALA A 28 14.17 -28.41 0.88
C ALA A 28 14.30 -27.04 1.58
N MET A 29 15.20 -26.91 2.56
CA MET A 29 15.43 -25.64 3.26
C MET A 29 16.01 -24.54 2.35
N LYS A 30 16.90 -24.91 1.42
CA LYS A 30 17.50 -23.99 0.45
C LYS A 30 16.47 -23.45 -0.55
N ALA A 31 15.61 -24.34 -1.07
CA ALA A 31 14.51 -23.94 -1.95
C ALA A 31 13.54 -22.97 -1.26
N CYS A 32 13.21 -23.22 0.01
CA CYS A 32 12.36 -22.32 0.80
C CYS A 32 13.01 -20.94 1.02
N THR A 33 14.31 -20.88 1.30
CA THR A 33 15.00 -19.59 1.49
C THR A 33 15.08 -18.75 0.22
N ALA A 34 15.32 -19.38 -0.94
CA ALA A 34 15.35 -18.68 -2.23
C ALA A 34 13.95 -18.15 -2.61
N ALA A 35 12.90 -18.94 -2.36
CA ALA A 35 11.53 -18.53 -2.62
C ALA A 35 11.09 -17.34 -1.75
N LEU A 36 11.51 -17.31 -0.47
CA LEU A 36 11.22 -16.20 0.45
C LEU A 36 11.93 -14.90 0.05
N LEU A 37 13.18 -15.00 -0.41
CA LEU A 37 13.95 -13.83 -0.87
C LEU A 37 13.37 -13.24 -2.16
N ILE A 38 12.89 -14.08 -3.08
CA ILE A 38 12.25 -13.62 -4.32
C ILE A 38 10.91 -12.94 -4.01
N LEU A 39 10.13 -13.43 -3.04
CA LEU A 39 8.84 -12.83 -2.69
C LEU A 39 9.00 -11.43 -2.05
N ALA A 40 10.06 -11.20 -1.27
CA ALA A 40 10.33 -9.91 -0.63
C ALA A 40 10.68 -8.79 -1.63
N ALA A 41 11.17 -9.13 -2.83
CA ALA A 41 11.54 -8.16 -3.85
C ALA A 41 10.34 -7.57 -4.64
N PHE A 42 9.13 -8.12 -4.47
CA PHE A 42 7.90 -7.64 -5.12
C PHE A 42 6.98 -6.82 -4.20
N ALA A 43 7.47 -6.42 -3.02
CA ALA A 43 6.75 -5.46 -2.19
C ALA A 43 6.92 -4.06 -2.81
N GLY A 44 6.02 -3.69 -3.74
CA GLY A 44 5.94 -2.33 -4.24
C GLY A 44 5.72 -1.34 -3.09
N GLU A 45 6.33 -0.16 -3.18
CA GLU A 45 6.16 0.93 -2.21
C GLU A 45 4.67 1.10 -1.88
N ALA A 46 4.28 0.75 -0.66
CA ALA A 46 3.00 1.16 -0.13
C ALA A 46 3.08 2.69 0.00
N ALA A 47 2.53 3.42 -0.96
CA ALA A 47 2.10 4.80 -0.75
C ALA A 47 1.43 4.83 0.63
N ALA A 48 1.87 5.73 1.52
CA ALA A 48 1.43 5.77 2.91
C ALA A 48 -0.09 5.52 2.96
N ALA A 49 -0.53 4.48 3.66
CA ALA A 49 -1.90 4.02 3.57
C ALA A 49 -2.85 5.16 3.97
N CYS A 50 -3.51 5.77 2.98
CA CYS A 50 -4.42 6.88 3.18
C CYS A 50 -5.49 6.46 4.20
N ARG A 51 -5.53 7.17 5.33
CA ARG A 51 -6.49 6.88 6.40
C ARG A 51 -7.89 7.35 6.01
N GLY A 52 -8.65 6.46 5.39
CA GLY A 52 -10.04 6.70 5.02
C GLY A 52 -10.20 7.21 3.59
N GLN A 53 -9.53 6.54 2.66
CA GLN A 53 -9.64 6.77 1.21
C GLN A 53 -11.11 6.84 0.77
N ASP A 54 -11.98 5.92 1.23
CA ASP A 54 -13.40 5.92 0.85
C ASP A 54 -14.12 7.25 1.18
N ARG A 55 -13.79 7.87 2.31
CA ARG A 55 -14.38 9.17 2.69
C ARG A 55 -13.78 10.30 1.87
N PHE A 56 -12.47 10.24 1.64
CA PHE A 56 -11.78 11.20 0.79
C PHE A 56 -12.33 11.15 -0.63
N ASP A 57 -12.54 9.97 -1.20
CA ASP A 57 -13.09 9.80 -2.54
C ASP A 57 -14.47 10.43 -2.67
N VAL A 58 -15.35 10.17 -1.70
CA VAL A 58 -16.69 10.80 -1.67
C VAL A 58 -16.63 12.32 -1.54
N LEU A 59 -15.74 12.86 -0.71
CA LEU A 59 -15.68 14.30 -0.43
C LEU A 59 -14.90 15.09 -1.49
N MET A 60 -13.88 14.47 -2.08
CA MET A 60 -12.86 15.13 -2.90
C MET A 60 -12.91 14.68 -4.36
N CYS A 61 -13.05 13.38 -4.63
CA CYS A 61 -12.88 12.83 -5.96
C CYS A 61 -14.18 12.76 -6.74
N ASP A 62 -15.27 12.36 -6.08
CA ASP A 62 -16.57 12.12 -6.68
C ASP A 62 -17.58 13.24 -6.40
N SER A 63 -17.21 14.22 -5.57
CA SER A 63 -18.11 15.31 -5.19
C SER A 63 -18.17 16.41 -6.26
N HIS A 64 -19.39 16.91 -6.52
CA HIS A 64 -19.59 18.13 -7.32
C HIS A 64 -18.84 19.33 -6.74
N MET A 65 -18.66 19.37 -5.41
CA MET A 65 -17.93 20.43 -4.72
C MET A 65 -16.53 20.60 -5.31
N CYS A 66 -15.84 19.51 -5.64
CA CYS A 66 -14.46 19.56 -6.08
C CYS A 66 -14.23 19.30 -7.57
N SER A 67 -15.25 18.78 -8.28
CA SER A 67 -15.16 18.58 -9.74
C SER A 67 -15.63 19.82 -10.51
N ASP A 68 -16.83 20.34 -10.19
CA ASP A 68 -17.57 21.21 -11.09
C ASP A 68 -18.06 22.52 -10.47
N CYS A 69 -18.08 22.61 -9.14
CA CYS A 69 -18.46 23.83 -8.45
C CYS A 69 -17.51 25.00 -8.79
N VAL A 70 -18.08 26.18 -9.01
CA VAL A 70 -17.35 27.42 -9.37
C VAL A 70 -17.34 28.46 -8.25
N LEU A 71 -17.97 28.17 -7.11
CA LEU A 71 -18.03 29.08 -5.96
C LEU A 71 -16.74 29.01 -5.14
N ASN A 72 -16.20 30.14 -4.68
CA ASN A 72 -14.98 30.18 -3.87
C ASN A 72 -15.01 29.22 -2.65
N TRP A 73 -16.16 29.17 -1.97
CA TRP A 73 -16.43 28.24 -0.87
C TRP A 73 -16.04 26.79 -1.21
N CYS A 74 -16.34 26.34 -2.43
CA CYS A 74 -16.06 24.99 -2.85
C CYS A 74 -14.54 24.75 -2.91
N MET A 75 -13.77 25.69 -3.45
CA MET A 75 -12.31 25.58 -3.55
C MET A 75 -11.68 25.53 -2.17
N GLU A 76 -12.07 26.44 -1.29
CA GLU A 76 -11.57 26.49 0.09
C GLU A 76 -11.92 25.20 0.85
N SER A 77 -13.12 24.65 0.62
CA SER A 77 -13.57 23.43 1.29
C SER A 77 -12.81 22.20 0.79
N CYS A 78 -12.57 22.09 -0.51
CA CYS A 78 -11.75 21.03 -1.08
C CYS A 78 -10.30 21.08 -0.56
N GLN A 79 -9.72 22.27 -0.40
CA GLN A 79 -8.41 22.45 0.22
C GLN A 79 -8.39 22.00 1.68
N LYS A 80 -9.46 22.29 2.46
CA LYS A 80 -9.62 21.81 3.83
C LYS A 80 -9.74 20.29 3.89
N VAL A 81 -10.56 19.69 3.03
CA VAL A 81 -10.67 18.23 2.91
C VAL A 81 -9.29 17.61 2.63
N GLN A 82 -8.52 18.18 1.71
CA GLN A 82 -7.17 17.68 1.47
C GLN A 82 -6.24 17.83 2.68
N ALA A 83 -6.36 18.89 3.47
CA ALA A 83 -5.57 19.05 4.70
C ALA A 83 -5.95 18.03 5.78
N ASP A 84 -7.23 17.65 5.88
CA ASP A 84 -7.72 16.63 6.81
C ASP A 84 -7.28 15.21 6.41
N PHE A 85 -6.94 15.02 5.13
CA PHE A 85 -6.54 13.75 4.53
C PHE A 85 -5.20 13.89 3.77
N PRO A 86 -4.09 14.19 4.48
CA PRO A 86 -2.83 14.59 3.84
C PRO A 86 -2.16 13.48 3.03
N ASP A 87 -2.43 12.22 3.37
CA ASP A 87 -1.87 11.04 2.70
C ASP A 87 -2.78 10.50 1.58
N CYS A 88 -3.89 11.19 1.30
CA CYS A 88 -4.94 10.71 0.39
C CYS A 88 -4.93 11.42 -0.96
N ARG A 89 -5.28 10.66 -2.00
CA ARG A 89 -5.24 11.13 -3.38
C ARG A 89 -6.29 10.42 -4.22
N CYS A 90 -6.87 11.14 -5.17
CA CYS A 90 -7.78 10.52 -6.14
C CYS A 90 -7.00 9.64 -7.11
N ALA A 91 -7.48 8.42 -7.33
CA ALA A 91 -6.86 7.48 -8.28
C ALA A 91 -6.83 8.02 -9.73
N SER A 92 -7.78 8.90 -10.08
CA SER A 92 -7.88 9.51 -11.41
C SER A 92 -6.89 10.65 -11.66
N TRP A 93 -6.20 11.14 -10.63
CA TRP A 93 -5.27 12.26 -10.80
C TRP A 93 -3.95 11.79 -11.44
N PRO A 94 -3.37 12.55 -12.38
CA PRO A 94 -2.08 12.22 -12.99
C PRO A 94 -0.95 12.33 -11.98
N ASP A 95 -0.02 11.39 -11.88
CA ASP A 95 0.98 11.27 -10.78
C ASP A 95 1.66 12.59 -10.35
N ALA A 96 1.93 13.48 -11.30
CA ALA A 96 2.48 14.82 -11.03
C ALA A 96 1.59 15.71 -10.14
N ARG A 97 0.28 15.48 -10.11
CA ARG A 97 -0.68 16.19 -9.26
C ARG A 97 -0.70 15.58 -7.88
N VAL A 98 -0.04 16.23 -6.93
CA VAL A 98 -0.07 15.82 -5.52
C VAL A 98 -1.20 16.50 -4.75
N THR A 99 -1.58 17.72 -5.16
CA THR A 99 -2.57 18.53 -4.46
C THR A 99 -3.80 18.85 -5.31
N TYR A 100 -4.92 19.17 -4.66
CA TYR A 100 -6.13 19.65 -5.32
C TYR A 100 -5.81 20.90 -6.14
N SER A 101 -5.16 21.88 -5.53
CA SER A 101 -4.78 23.16 -6.15
C SER A 101 -3.79 23.03 -7.32
N GLY A 102 -3.01 21.95 -7.36
CA GLY A 102 -2.08 21.65 -8.45
C GLY A 102 -2.75 21.14 -9.73
N GLY A 103 -4.03 20.78 -9.70
CA GLY A 103 -4.78 20.33 -10.87
C GLY A 103 -5.70 21.39 -11.46
N GLU A 104 -6.46 20.98 -12.48
CA GLU A 104 -7.52 21.77 -13.09
C GLU A 104 -8.87 21.48 -12.42
N PHE A 105 -9.65 22.52 -12.16
CA PHE A 105 -11.01 22.48 -11.61
C PHE A 105 -11.80 23.69 -12.11
N LYS A 106 -13.13 23.57 -12.27
CA LYS A 106 -13.96 24.55 -13.01
C LYS A 106 -13.90 25.99 -12.48
N GLY A 107 -13.70 26.18 -11.18
CA GLY A 107 -13.58 27.49 -10.53
C GLY A 107 -12.17 28.10 -10.47
N LYS A 108 -11.15 27.44 -11.01
CA LYS A 108 -9.74 27.86 -10.84
C LYS A 108 -9.48 29.22 -11.49
N GLY A 109 -8.96 30.16 -10.69
CA GLY A 109 -8.61 31.51 -11.14
C GLY A 109 -9.81 32.37 -11.56
N LYS A 110 -11.05 31.96 -11.26
CA LYS A 110 -12.26 32.71 -11.61
C LYS A 110 -12.75 33.63 -10.49
N TYR A 111 -12.25 33.47 -9.27
CA TYR A 111 -12.64 34.32 -8.15
C TYR A 111 -11.71 35.55 -8.06
N GLY A 112 -12.30 36.72 -8.32
CA GLY A 112 -11.71 38.04 -8.10
C GLY A 112 -12.15 38.65 -6.77
N ASP A 113 -11.72 39.88 -6.49
CA ASP A 113 -11.94 40.59 -5.22
C ASP A 113 -13.42 40.58 -4.77
N VAL A 114 -13.65 40.71 -3.46
CA VAL A 114 -14.97 40.61 -2.82
C VAL A 114 -15.95 41.56 -3.49
N GLY A 115 -16.96 41.01 -4.17
CA GLY A 115 -18.03 41.78 -4.83
C GLY A 115 -18.08 41.65 -6.35
N ASP A 116 -17.11 41.00 -6.99
CA ASP A 116 -17.10 40.83 -8.45
C ASP A 116 -17.82 39.52 -8.88
N TYR A 117 -19.15 39.48 -8.71
CA TYR A 117 -19.95 38.28 -8.99
C TYR A 117 -20.30 38.05 -10.46
N SER A 118 -19.78 38.83 -11.42
CA SER A 118 -20.01 38.58 -12.85
C SER A 118 -19.04 39.36 -13.73
N LYS A 119 -17.97 38.71 -14.23
CA LYS A 119 -17.50 38.85 -15.63
C LYS A 119 -16.75 37.58 -16.04
N SER A 120 -17.36 36.75 -16.89
CA SER A 120 -16.58 35.86 -17.74
C SER A 120 -15.71 36.72 -18.66
N ALA A 121 -14.45 36.31 -18.88
CA ALA A 121 -13.55 36.97 -19.85
C ALA A 121 -14.07 36.87 -21.30
N ASP A 122 -15.04 35.99 -21.54
CA ASP A 122 -15.74 35.86 -22.81
C ASP A 122 -17.08 36.58 -22.71
N GLY A 123 -17.09 37.85 -23.12
CA GLY A 123 -18.24 38.75 -23.07
C GLY A 123 -19.36 38.37 -24.04
N THR A 124 -19.99 37.21 -23.88
CA THR A 124 -21.30 36.93 -24.47
C THR A 124 -22.31 36.74 -23.36
N ALA A 125 -22.86 37.87 -22.91
CA ALA A 125 -24.13 37.90 -22.22
C ALA A 125 -25.23 37.57 -23.23
N PHE A 126 -25.93 36.44 -23.02
CA PHE A 126 -27.37 36.23 -23.25
C PHE A 126 -27.80 34.95 -22.55
#